data_AF-A0A6M6BF98-F1
#
_entry.id   AF-A0A6M6BF98-F1
#
_cell.length_a   1.000
_cell.length_b   1.000
_cell.length_c   1.000
_cell.angle_alpha   90.00
_cell.angle_beta   90.00
_cell.angle_gamma   90.00
#
_symmetry.space_group_name_H-M   'P 1'
#
loop_
_entity.id
_entity.type
_entity.pdbx_description
1 polymer ?
#
loop_
_entity_poly.entity_id
_entity_poly.type
_entity_poly.pdbx_seq_one_letter_code
_entity_poly.pdbx_strand_id
1 'polypeptide(L)'
;MRFTILEEIKAETPLAHLFNTYMRGLSTLEIFSTPRESMHECRVRFAKEQRGEVPTLSIVGQAQRYYELTVLSNALGSLYSHIQDAADLLTAFYTKHGGDLTAYAVANRRHHLNEYGGGEDDDWHHTGTGNPDAGEGWEVTDTTDPARLAEYSLHRELARFFPDSESHGEYIGTSGPIDFHRFTVAVEHQTDFALRKMFAAVGGHEIPIYRQDESGEMVPIPVIEQIEQEINEDVANERLTAYFNAVLNAGQRLAELHATMQPDDATGYELLHECLNNMLAVRMEAYPPF
;
A
#
# COMPACT_ATOMS: atom_id res chain seq x y z
N MET A 1 24.07 -4.66 -12.16
CA MET A 1 22.81 -5.02 -11.48
C MET A 1 21.96 -3.75 -11.44
N ARG A 2 20.74 -3.77 -11.97
CA ARG A 2 19.84 -2.60 -11.93
C ARG A 2 19.24 -2.60 -10.52
N PHE A 3 19.43 -1.52 -9.76
CA PHE A 3 18.65 -1.30 -8.54
C PHE A 3 17.27 -0.83 -8.99
N THR A 4 16.24 -1.59 -8.61
CA THR A 4 14.84 -1.22 -8.80
C THR A 4 14.37 -0.62 -7.48
N ILE A 5 13.87 0.61 -7.53
CA ILE A 5 13.32 1.35 -6.40
C ILE A 5 11.87 0.96 -6.19
N LEU A 6 11.15 0.74 -7.30
CA LEU A 6 9.76 0.32 -7.31
C LEU A 6 9.68 -1.19 -7.14
N GLU A 7 9.65 -1.64 -5.89
CA GLU A 7 9.61 -3.05 -5.53
C GLU A 7 8.20 -3.63 -5.70
N GLU A 8 8.13 -4.80 -6.34
CA GLU A 8 6.85 -5.48 -6.58
C GLU A 8 6.30 -6.08 -5.27
N ILE A 9 5.02 -5.82 -5.00
CA ILE A 9 4.27 -6.48 -3.94
C ILE A 9 4.02 -7.93 -4.37
N LYS A 10 4.63 -8.89 -3.66
CA LYS A 10 4.61 -10.33 -3.96
C LYS A 10 3.33 -11.02 -3.50
N ALA A 11 2.18 -10.48 -3.87
CA ALA A 11 0.87 -11.06 -3.61
C ALA A 11 0.05 -11.14 -4.90
N GLU A 12 -0.79 -12.16 -4.99
CA GLU A 12 -1.65 -12.43 -6.17
C GLU A 12 -3.05 -11.81 -6.01
N THR A 13 -3.22 -10.84 -5.12
CA THR A 13 -4.50 -10.15 -4.91
C THR A 13 -4.73 -9.09 -5.98
N PRO A 14 -6.00 -8.79 -6.35
CA PRO A 14 -6.32 -7.70 -7.26
C PRO A 14 -5.75 -6.35 -6.82
N LEU A 15 -5.74 -6.07 -5.50
CA LEU A 15 -5.14 -4.84 -4.96
C LEU A 15 -3.62 -4.78 -5.19
N ALA A 16 -2.90 -5.88 -4.94
CA ALA A 16 -1.47 -5.95 -5.25
C ALA A 16 -1.21 -5.74 -6.75
N HIS A 17 -2.03 -6.35 -7.62
CA HIS A 17 -1.94 -6.11 -9.07
C HIS A 17 -2.22 -4.65 -9.46
N LEU A 18 -3.19 -3.99 -8.82
CA LEU A 18 -3.46 -2.57 -9.03
C LEU A 18 -2.23 -1.73 -8.68
N PHE A 19 -1.69 -1.88 -7.48
CA PHE A 19 -0.51 -1.14 -7.02
C PHE A 19 0.73 -1.43 -7.86
N ASN A 20 0.99 -2.71 -8.21
CA ASN A 20 2.10 -3.07 -9.09
C ASN A 20 1.92 -2.49 -10.50
N THR A 21 0.69 -2.38 -11.00
CA THR A 21 0.43 -1.75 -12.31
C THR A 21 0.63 -0.25 -12.26
N TYR A 22 0.17 0.41 -11.19
CA TYR A 22 0.44 1.82 -10.93
C TYR A 22 1.94 2.11 -10.85
N MET A 23 2.70 1.33 -10.09
CA MET A 23 4.17 1.45 -10.01
C MET A 23 4.85 1.19 -11.36
N ARG A 24 4.37 0.22 -12.16
CA ARG A 24 4.87 0.02 -13.53
C ARG A 24 4.66 1.25 -14.41
N GLY A 25 3.57 1.98 -14.23
CA GLY A 25 3.32 3.26 -14.90
C GLY A 25 4.38 4.32 -14.60
N LEU A 26 5.04 4.24 -13.44
CA LEU A 26 6.12 5.13 -13.00
C LEU A 26 7.53 4.67 -13.44
N SER A 27 7.66 3.56 -14.16
CA SER A 27 8.96 2.99 -14.56
C SER A 27 9.83 3.96 -15.37
N THR A 28 9.23 4.76 -16.26
CA THR A 28 9.97 5.81 -16.99
C THR A 28 10.53 6.85 -16.03
N LEU A 29 9.75 7.27 -15.03
CA LEU A 29 10.19 8.23 -14.01
C LEU A 29 11.32 7.64 -13.15
N GLU A 30 11.25 6.37 -12.78
CA GLU A 30 12.31 5.64 -12.07
C GLU A 30 13.63 5.65 -12.86
N ILE A 31 13.57 5.37 -14.17
CA ILE A 31 14.75 5.35 -15.06
C ILE A 31 15.50 6.69 -15.02
N PHE A 32 14.78 7.82 -14.99
CA PHE A 32 15.38 9.17 -14.97
C PHE A 32 15.77 9.64 -13.57
N SER A 33 15.15 9.09 -12.53
CA SER A 33 15.39 9.50 -11.14
C SER A 33 16.50 8.71 -10.47
N THR A 34 16.76 7.48 -10.92
CA THR A 34 17.80 6.61 -10.35
C THR A 34 19.21 7.15 -10.66
N PRO A 35 20.03 7.48 -9.64
CA PRO A 35 21.42 7.87 -9.83
C PRO A 35 22.23 6.75 -10.49
N ARG A 36 23.05 7.10 -11.48
CA ARG A 36 23.93 6.15 -12.21
C ARG A 36 25.40 6.51 -12.14
N GLU A 37 25.69 7.67 -11.59
CA GLU A 37 27.00 8.25 -11.44
C GLU A 37 27.79 7.55 -10.34
N SER A 38 29.12 7.53 -10.49
CA SER A 38 30.01 7.19 -9.39
C SER A 38 29.91 8.21 -8.24
N MET A 39 30.32 7.81 -7.03
CA MET A 39 30.35 8.72 -5.87
C MET A 39 31.21 9.97 -6.11
N HIS A 40 32.26 9.86 -6.92
CA HIS A 40 33.09 10.99 -7.30
C HIS A 40 32.30 11.99 -8.17
N GLU A 41 31.66 11.50 -9.25
CA GLU A 41 30.86 12.31 -10.16
C GLU A 41 29.66 12.95 -9.45
N CYS A 42 29.01 12.22 -8.54
CA CYS A 42 27.93 12.73 -7.71
C CYS A 42 28.39 13.92 -6.86
N ARG A 43 29.52 13.79 -6.13
CA ARG A 43 30.10 14.91 -5.34
C ARG A 43 30.45 16.11 -6.21
N VAL A 44 31.04 15.88 -7.38
CA VAL A 44 31.37 16.95 -8.32
C VAL A 44 30.12 17.70 -8.77
N ARG A 45 29.03 16.99 -9.10
CA ARG A 45 27.76 17.60 -9.53
C ARG A 45 27.09 18.39 -8.41
N PHE A 46 27.01 17.86 -7.19
CA PHE A 46 26.51 18.60 -6.03
C PHE A 46 27.31 19.89 -5.80
N ALA A 47 28.64 19.82 -5.87
CA ALA A 47 29.49 20.99 -5.69
C ALA A 47 29.33 22.03 -6.81
N LYS A 48 29.09 21.59 -8.07
CA LYS A 48 28.82 22.48 -9.20
C LYS A 48 27.48 23.21 -9.03
N GLU A 49 26.42 22.49 -8.69
CA GLU A 49 25.10 23.08 -8.47
C GLU A 49 25.07 24.03 -7.26
N GLN A 50 25.77 23.69 -6.17
CA GLN A 50 25.96 24.59 -5.03
C GLN A 50 26.67 25.90 -5.38
N ARG A 51 27.53 25.90 -6.41
CA ARG A 51 28.19 27.10 -6.93
C ARG A 51 27.31 27.91 -7.90
N GLY A 52 26.07 27.47 -8.15
CA GLY A 52 25.15 28.13 -9.07
C GLY A 52 25.46 27.88 -10.55
N GLU A 53 26.31 26.89 -10.87
CA GLU A 53 26.50 26.45 -12.25
C GLU A 53 25.19 25.83 -12.74
N VAL A 54 24.53 26.44 -13.75
CA VAL A 54 23.23 25.97 -14.28
C VAL A 54 23.42 24.56 -14.88
N PRO A 55 22.96 23.50 -14.20
CA PRO A 55 23.14 22.17 -14.72
C PRO A 55 22.03 21.87 -15.73
N THR A 56 22.34 21.09 -16.76
CA THR A 56 21.32 20.59 -17.71
C THR A 56 20.26 19.73 -17.01
N LEU A 57 20.63 19.06 -15.91
CA LEU A 57 19.77 18.30 -15.01
C LEU A 57 20.21 18.56 -13.56
N SER A 58 19.30 19.07 -12.73
CA SER A 58 19.56 19.29 -11.30
C SER A 58 19.75 17.95 -10.58
N ILE A 59 20.89 17.81 -9.88
CA ILE A 59 21.17 16.64 -9.05
C ILE A 59 20.30 16.64 -7.79
N VAL A 60 19.97 17.82 -7.27
CA VAL A 60 19.03 17.96 -6.13
C VAL A 60 17.65 17.49 -6.55
N GLY A 61 17.14 17.93 -7.70
CA GLY A 61 15.84 17.50 -8.23
C GLY A 61 15.80 16.02 -8.63
N GLN A 62 16.93 15.44 -9.05
CA GLN A 62 17.04 13.99 -9.28
C GLN A 62 16.99 13.22 -7.95
N ALA A 63 17.77 13.64 -6.96
CA ALA A 63 17.80 13.01 -5.64
C ALA A 63 16.43 13.09 -4.94
N GLN A 64 15.75 14.24 -5.02
CA GLN A 64 14.40 14.39 -4.49
C GLN A 64 13.44 13.34 -5.10
N ARG A 65 13.39 13.24 -6.44
CA ARG A 65 12.53 12.25 -7.12
C ARG A 65 12.86 10.81 -6.74
N TYR A 66 14.15 10.50 -6.60
CA TYR A 66 14.61 9.18 -6.14
C TYR A 66 14.03 8.84 -4.75
N TYR A 67 14.13 9.78 -3.80
CA TYR A 67 13.60 9.58 -2.45
C TYR A 67 12.08 9.48 -2.46
N GLU A 68 11.38 10.36 -3.18
CA GLU A 68 9.91 10.33 -3.24
C GLU A 68 9.40 9.00 -3.84
N LEU A 69 10.04 8.45 -4.88
CA LEU A 69 9.70 7.13 -5.43
C LEU A 69 9.96 5.99 -4.44
N THR A 70 11.03 6.09 -3.65
CA THR A 70 11.33 5.10 -2.60
C THR A 70 10.25 5.11 -1.52
N VAL A 71 9.86 6.31 -1.09
CA VAL A 71 8.77 6.51 -0.12
C VAL A 71 7.46 5.97 -0.68
N LEU A 72 7.13 6.27 -1.94
CA LEU A 72 5.95 5.74 -2.62
C LEU A 72 5.93 4.22 -2.66
N SER A 73 7.03 3.56 -3.04
CA SER A 73 7.09 2.10 -3.08
C SER A 73 6.83 1.49 -1.69
N ASN A 74 7.47 2.04 -0.66
CA ASN A 74 7.28 1.60 0.72
C ASN A 74 5.86 1.87 1.22
N ALA A 75 5.27 3.00 0.82
CA ALA A 75 3.92 3.40 1.18
C ALA A 75 2.89 2.39 0.66
N LEU A 76 2.98 2.04 -0.62
CA LEU A 76 2.05 1.10 -1.24
C LEU A 76 2.19 -0.32 -0.67
N GLY A 77 3.44 -0.75 -0.39
CA GLY A 77 3.69 -2.04 0.27
C GLY A 77 3.14 -2.09 1.71
N SER A 78 3.32 -1.00 2.46
CA SER A 78 2.81 -0.89 3.84
C SER A 78 1.28 -0.85 3.85
N LEU A 79 0.68 0.02 3.02
CA LEU A 79 -0.77 0.14 2.90
C LEU A 79 -1.43 -1.20 2.52
N TYR A 80 -0.85 -1.91 1.55
CA TYR A 80 -1.32 -3.25 1.18
C TYR A 80 -1.30 -4.21 2.38
N SER A 81 -0.18 -4.26 3.10
CA SER A 81 0.00 -5.15 4.25
C SER A 81 -1.01 -4.83 5.36
N HIS A 82 -1.20 -3.54 5.69
CA HIS A 82 -2.17 -3.13 6.70
C HIS A 82 -3.62 -3.49 6.32
N ILE A 83 -4.01 -3.30 5.04
CA ILE A 83 -5.34 -3.70 4.56
C ILE A 83 -5.52 -5.22 4.67
N GLN A 84 -4.52 -5.99 4.22
CA GLN A 84 -4.56 -7.45 4.25
C GLN A 84 -4.63 -7.97 5.70
N ASP A 85 -3.76 -7.50 6.58
CA ASP A 85 -3.67 -7.93 7.97
C ASP A 85 -4.94 -7.57 8.76
N ALA A 86 -5.54 -6.40 8.49
CA ALA A 86 -6.82 -6.01 9.08
C ALA A 86 -7.97 -6.93 8.61
N ALA A 87 -8.00 -7.26 7.31
CA ALA A 87 -8.99 -8.19 6.75
C ALA A 87 -8.83 -9.61 7.31
N ASP A 88 -7.59 -10.08 7.47
CA ASP A 88 -7.27 -11.39 8.02
C ASP A 88 -7.62 -11.47 9.51
N LEU A 89 -7.38 -10.39 10.27
CA LEU A 89 -7.79 -10.28 11.66
C LEU A 89 -9.32 -10.44 11.81
N LEU A 90 -10.09 -9.69 11.02
CA LEU A 90 -11.56 -9.79 11.02
C LEU A 90 -12.06 -11.15 10.55
N THR A 91 -11.43 -11.72 9.52
CA THR A 91 -11.76 -13.08 9.04
C THR A 91 -11.52 -14.11 10.13
N ALA A 92 -10.38 -14.03 10.84
CA ALA A 92 -10.07 -14.91 11.95
C ALA A 92 -11.05 -14.72 13.11
N PHE A 93 -11.42 -13.48 13.44
CA PHE A 93 -12.45 -13.16 14.43
C PHE A 93 -13.77 -13.86 14.11
N TYR A 94 -14.33 -13.66 12.92
CA TYR A 94 -15.60 -14.29 12.54
C TYR A 94 -15.51 -15.82 12.46
N THR A 95 -14.40 -16.35 11.96
CA THR A 95 -14.23 -17.81 11.79
C THR A 95 -14.05 -18.54 13.12
N LYS A 96 -13.25 -17.99 14.04
CA LYS A 96 -12.88 -18.65 15.30
C LYS A 96 -13.85 -18.33 16.45
N HIS A 97 -14.41 -17.12 16.46
CA HIS A 97 -15.23 -16.62 17.57
C HIS A 97 -16.69 -16.38 17.17
N GLY A 98 -17.06 -16.60 15.90
CA GLY A 98 -18.45 -16.50 15.45
C GLY A 98 -19.07 -15.10 15.58
N GLY A 99 -18.24 -14.05 15.62
CA GLY A 99 -18.70 -12.68 15.88
C GLY A 99 -18.85 -12.32 17.37
N ASP A 100 -18.47 -13.20 18.30
CA ASP A 100 -18.53 -12.91 19.74
C ASP A 100 -17.31 -12.09 20.19
N LEU A 101 -17.52 -10.79 20.39
CA LEU A 101 -16.51 -9.83 20.85
C LEU A 101 -15.98 -10.14 22.25
N THR A 102 -16.81 -10.72 23.13
CA THR A 102 -16.38 -11.09 24.48
C THR A 102 -15.50 -12.32 24.42
N ALA A 103 -15.93 -13.35 23.68
CA ALA A 103 -15.12 -14.56 23.48
C ALA A 103 -13.77 -14.25 22.82
N TYR A 104 -13.75 -13.30 21.87
CA TYR A 104 -12.50 -12.80 21.29
C TYR A 104 -11.59 -12.18 22.34
N ALA A 105 -12.09 -11.20 23.11
CA ALA A 105 -11.27 -10.48 24.09
C ALA A 105 -10.73 -11.40 25.19
N VAL A 106 -11.51 -12.40 25.64
CA VAL A 106 -11.06 -13.42 26.60
C VAL A 106 -9.94 -14.27 26.01
N ALA A 107 -10.11 -14.77 24.79
CA ALA A 107 -9.10 -15.58 24.12
C ALA A 107 -7.81 -14.80 23.87
N ASN A 108 -7.95 -13.53 23.44
CA ASN A 108 -6.82 -12.65 23.20
C ASN A 108 -6.06 -12.30 24.48
N ARG A 109 -6.78 -11.98 25.56
CA ARG A 109 -6.16 -11.78 26.89
C ARG A 109 -5.38 -13.00 27.34
N ARG A 110 -5.97 -14.19 27.22
CA ARG A 110 -5.29 -15.45 27.55
C ARG A 110 -4.03 -15.64 26.72
N HIS A 111 -4.09 -15.36 25.41
CA HIS A 111 -2.94 -15.44 24.53
C HIS A 111 -1.82 -14.48 24.96
N HIS A 112 -2.15 -13.21 25.19
CA HIS A 112 -1.19 -12.19 25.61
C HIS A 112 -0.52 -12.54 26.94
N LEU A 113 -1.29 -12.93 27.96
CA LEU A 113 -0.74 -13.29 29.27
C LEU A 113 0.15 -14.54 29.18
N ASN A 114 -0.24 -15.54 28.39
CA ASN A 114 0.58 -16.73 28.20
C ASN A 114 1.89 -16.46 27.43
N GLU A 115 1.87 -15.58 26.44
CA GLU A 115 3.05 -15.31 25.59
C GLU A 115 4.02 -14.32 26.22
N TYR A 116 3.50 -13.23 26.79
CA TYR A 116 4.32 -12.10 27.26
C TYR A 116 4.44 -12.04 28.79
N GLY A 117 3.68 -12.87 29.51
CA GLY A 117 3.55 -12.76 30.96
C GLY A 117 2.81 -11.47 31.37
N GLY A 118 2.83 -11.19 32.67
CA GLY A 118 2.15 -10.04 33.26
C GLY A 118 0.84 -10.42 33.96
N GLY A 119 0.00 -9.42 34.21
CA GLY A 119 -1.23 -9.58 34.98
C GLY A 119 -1.04 -9.48 36.49
N GLU A 120 -2.16 -9.45 37.21
CA GLU A 120 -2.19 -9.49 38.68
C GLU A 120 -2.15 -10.95 39.18
N ASP A 121 -1.84 -11.19 40.46
CA ASP A 121 -1.81 -12.55 41.03
C ASP A 121 -3.15 -13.30 40.81
N ASP A 122 -4.27 -12.57 40.81
CA ASP A 122 -5.62 -13.10 40.55
C ASP A 122 -5.85 -13.50 39.07
N ASP A 123 -4.93 -13.16 38.17
CA ASP A 123 -4.97 -13.54 36.75
C ASP A 123 -4.52 -14.97 36.52
N TRP A 124 -3.90 -15.60 37.52
CA TRP A 124 -3.25 -16.90 37.40
C TRP A 124 -3.77 -17.85 38.46
N HIS A 125 -4.04 -19.09 38.06
CA HIS A 125 -4.35 -20.15 39.00
C HIS A 125 -3.48 -21.37 38.72
N HIS A 126 -3.00 -22.00 39.79
CA HIS A 126 -2.20 -23.20 39.68
C HIS A 126 -3.14 -24.41 39.59
N THR A 127 -2.99 -25.21 38.53
CA THR A 127 -3.80 -26.40 38.23
C THR A 127 -3.55 -27.58 39.17
N GLY A 128 -2.54 -27.49 40.04
CA GLY A 128 -2.10 -28.56 40.92
C GLY A 128 -1.19 -29.58 40.24
N THR A 129 -0.76 -29.30 39.01
CA THR A 129 0.19 -30.13 38.24
C THR A 129 1.52 -29.40 38.09
N GLY A 130 2.64 -30.12 38.10
CA GLY A 130 3.98 -29.52 37.98
C GLY A 130 4.51 -28.88 39.27
N ASN A 131 5.73 -28.35 39.20
CA ASN A 131 6.37 -27.61 40.29
C ASN A 131 6.09 -26.09 40.20
N PRO A 132 5.33 -25.51 41.15
CA PRO A 132 5.01 -24.09 41.14
C PRO A 132 6.25 -23.20 41.29
N ASP A 133 7.28 -23.64 42.02
CA ASP A 133 8.54 -22.90 42.19
C ASP A 133 9.37 -22.84 40.88
N ALA A 134 9.06 -23.72 39.92
CA ALA A 134 9.64 -23.73 38.58
C ALA A 134 8.75 -23.02 37.54
N GLY A 135 7.62 -22.44 37.96
CA GLY A 135 6.65 -21.80 37.06
C GLY A 135 5.77 -22.77 36.28
N GLU A 136 5.76 -24.07 36.63
CA GLU A 136 4.91 -25.06 35.98
C GLU A 136 3.49 -25.04 36.55
N GLY A 137 2.50 -25.46 35.77
CA GLY A 137 1.14 -25.68 36.26
C GLY A 137 0.25 -24.45 36.37
N TRP A 138 0.75 -23.26 36.02
CA TRP A 138 -0.02 -22.02 36.05
C TRP A 138 -0.83 -21.83 34.77
N GLU A 139 -2.12 -21.53 34.93
CA GLU A 139 -3.05 -21.23 33.84
C GLU A 139 -3.73 -19.88 34.07
N VAL A 140 -4.03 -19.18 32.98
CA VAL A 140 -4.73 -17.89 33.03
C VAL A 140 -6.18 -18.10 33.42
N THR A 141 -6.62 -17.37 34.44
CA THR A 141 -8.03 -17.30 34.86
C THR A 141 -8.83 -16.48 33.86
N ASP A 142 -9.92 -17.05 33.36
CA ASP A 142 -10.86 -16.35 32.50
C ASP A 142 -11.65 -15.30 33.27
N THR A 143 -11.91 -14.18 32.62
CA THR A 143 -12.74 -13.09 33.17
C THR A 143 -13.70 -12.61 32.10
N THR A 144 -14.90 -12.20 32.51
CA THR A 144 -15.87 -11.52 31.64
C THR A 144 -16.05 -10.05 32.04
N ASP A 145 -15.18 -9.52 32.90
CA ASP A 145 -15.22 -8.13 33.34
C ASP A 145 -14.80 -7.19 32.18
N PRO A 146 -15.69 -6.31 31.69
CA PRO A 146 -15.40 -5.43 30.58
C PRO A 146 -14.18 -4.53 30.81
N ALA A 147 -13.94 -4.08 32.05
CA ALA A 147 -12.80 -3.21 32.35
C ALA A 147 -11.45 -3.93 32.13
N ARG A 148 -11.38 -5.21 32.50
CA ARG A 148 -10.19 -6.05 32.33
C ARG A 148 -10.00 -6.55 30.90
N LEU A 149 -11.06 -6.54 30.10
CA LEU A 149 -11.04 -6.97 28.69
C LEU A 149 -10.83 -5.82 27.70
N ALA A 150 -10.96 -4.56 28.12
CA ALA A 150 -10.91 -3.39 27.25
C ALA A 150 -9.64 -3.33 26.38
N GLU A 151 -8.47 -3.64 26.97
CA GLU A 151 -7.17 -3.62 26.28
C GLU A 151 -6.99 -4.76 25.26
N TYR A 152 -7.78 -5.82 25.38
CA TYR A 152 -7.72 -7.02 24.54
C TYR A 152 -8.87 -7.07 23.52
N SER A 153 -9.65 -5.99 23.44
CA SER A 153 -10.79 -5.88 22.52
C SER A 153 -10.34 -5.89 21.06
N LEU A 154 -11.21 -6.38 20.18
CA LEU A 154 -11.00 -6.34 18.74
C LEU A 154 -10.76 -4.90 18.24
N HIS A 155 -11.47 -3.93 18.81
CA HIS A 155 -11.27 -2.50 18.53
C HIS A 155 -9.83 -2.06 18.76
N ARG A 156 -9.26 -2.46 19.90
CA ARG A 156 -7.89 -2.08 20.29
C ARG A 156 -6.85 -2.70 19.37
N GLU A 157 -7.06 -3.94 18.93
CA GLU A 157 -6.19 -4.59 17.97
C GLU A 157 -6.29 -3.99 16.57
N LEU A 158 -7.50 -3.64 16.11
CA LEU A 158 -7.69 -3.00 14.81
C LEU A 158 -7.07 -1.60 14.75
N ALA A 159 -7.04 -0.88 15.87
CA ALA A 159 -6.50 0.47 15.94
C ALA A 159 -5.06 0.61 15.43
N ARG A 160 -4.24 -0.46 15.45
CA ARG A 160 -2.88 -0.43 14.89
C ARG A 160 -2.84 -0.24 13.37
N PHE A 161 -3.93 -0.57 12.68
CA PHE A 161 -4.08 -0.41 11.23
C PHE A 161 -4.74 0.92 10.85
N PHE A 162 -5.38 1.58 11.82
CA PHE A 162 -6.09 2.86 11.69
C PHE A 162 -5.55 3.90 12.68
N PRO A 163 -4.25 4.23 12.64
CA PRO A 163 -3.69 5.23 13.55
C PRO A 163 -4.11 6.64 13.12
N ASP A 164 -3.79 7.63 13.96
CA ASP A 164 -4.12 9.03 13.68
C ASP A 164 -3.37 9.58 12.45
N SER A 165 -3.85 10.72 11.93
CA SER A 165 -3.22 11.39 10.80
C SER A 165 -1.81 11.92 11.08
N GLU A 166 -1.37 11.95 12.34
CA GLU A 166 -0.04 12.40 12.75
C GLU A 166 0.96 11.22 12.82
N SER A 167 0.49 9.99 12.70
CA SER A 167 1.30 8.81 12.84
C SER A 167 2.34 8.68 11.72
N HIS A 168 3.56 8.35 12.12
CA HIS A 168 4.68 8.17 11.21
C HIS A 168 4.55 6.83 10.46
N GLY A 169 3.93 6.84 9.28
CA GLY A 169 3.83 5.68 8.39
C GLY A 169 2.61 5.72 7.47
N GLU A 170 2.49 4.69 6.63
CA GLU A 170 1.45 4.58 5.60
C GLU A 170 0.48 3.48 6.01
N TYR A 171 -0.58 3.89 6.69
CA TYR A 171 -1.61 3.05 7.27
C TYR A 171 -2.94 3.29 6.56
N ILE A 172 -3.99 2.58 6.97
CA ILE A 172 -5.31 2.73 6.34
C ILE A 172 -5.86 4.12 6.68
N GLY A 173 -6.00 4.95 5.64
CA GLY A 173 -6.59 6.28 5.73
C GLY A 173 -5.66 7.42 6.11
N THR A 174 -4.36 7.17 6.31
CA THR A 174 -3.39 8.25 6.62
C THR A 174 -3.00 9.08 5.40
N SER A 175 -3.07 8.48 4.20
CA SER A 175 -2.75 9.15 2.93
C SER A 175 -3.93 9.12 1.97
N GLY A 176 -4.15 10.23 1.27
CA GLY A 176 -5.22 10.40 0.30
C GLY A 176 -4.71 10.61 -1.12
N PRO A 177 -5.63 10.77 -2.10
CA PRO A 177 -5.27 11.04 -3.50
C PRO A 177 -4.37 12.26 -3.69
N ILE A 178 -4.48 13.26 -2.80
CA ILE A 178 -3.68 14.49 -2.88
C ILE A 178 -2.19 14.24 -2.65
N ASP A 179 -1.84 13.32 -1.75
CA ASP A 179 -0.46 13.00 -1.38
C ASP A 179 0.27 12.30 -2.53
N PHE A 180 -0.47 11.54 -3.34
CA PHE A 180 0.03 10.85 -4.53
C PHE A 180 -0.18 11.64 -5.83
N HIS A 181 -0.79 12.83 -5.78
CA HIS A 181 -1.29 13.54 -6.97
C HIS A 181 -0.24 13.69 -8.07
N ARG A 182 1.00 14.07 -7.71
CA ARG A 182 2.11 14.23 -8.67
C ARG A 182 2.41 12.95 -9.45
N PHE A 183 2.35 11.80 -8.78
CA PHE A 183 2.60 10.50 -9.40
C PHE A 183 1.39 10.02 -10.19
N THR A 184 0.19 10.29 -9.68
CA THR A 184 -1.06 9.99 -10.38
C THR A 184 -1.13 10.71 -11.73
N VAL A 185 -0.78 11.99 -11.76
CA VAL A 185 -0.65 12.77 -13.02
C VAL A 185 0.41 12.16 -13.95
N ALA A 186 1.52 11.67 -13.41
CA ALA A 186 2.57 11.05 -14.22
C ALA A 186 2.14 9.70 -14.83
N VAL A 187 1.32 8.91 -14.11
CA VAL A 187 0.73 7.66 -14.63
C VAL A 187 -0.35 7.96 -15.66
N GLU A 188 -1.23 8.92 -15.40
CA GLU A 188 -2.29 9.34 -16.31
C GLU A 188 -1.73 9.80 -17.66
N HIS A 189 -0.64 10.59 -17.64
CA HIS A 189 0.03 11.08 -18.84
C HIS A 189 1.24 10.23 -19.27
N GLN A 190 1.30 8.94 -18.91
CA GLN A 190 2.48 8.11 -19.21
C GLN A 190 2.78 8.05 -20.72
N THR A 191 1.76 8.06 -21.58
CA THR A 191 1.88 8.02 -23.04
C THR A 191 2.55 9.27 -23.62
N ASP A 192 2.48 10.42 -22.95
CA ASP A 192 3.21 11.64 -23.33
C ASP A 192 4.73 11.46 -23.15
N PHE A 193 5.11 10.64 -22.18
CA PHE A 193 6.50 10.30 -21.86
C PHE A 193 6.99 9.04 -22.57
N ALA A 194 6.24 8.52 -23.55
CA ALA A 194 6.69 7.41 -24.37
C ALA A 194 8.07 7.72 -24.97
N LEU A 195 9.02 6.79 -24.83
CA LEU A 195 10.41 6.97 -25.30
C LEU A 195 10.48 7.43 -26.75
N ARG A 196 9.58 6.94 -27.62
CA ARG A 196 9.44 7.40 -29.01
C ARG A 196 9.17 8.90 -29.10
N LYS A 197 8.19 9.44 -28.38
CA LYS A 197 7.85 10.86 -28.40
C LYS A 197 9.01 11.70 -27.86
N MET A 198 9.68 11.22 -26.81
CA MET A 198 10.90 11.85 -26.29
C MET A 198 12.02 11.90 -27.33
N PHE A 199 12.32 10.78 -28.00
CA PHE A 199 13.37 10.75 -29.01
C PHE A 199 12.99 11.52 -30.27
N ALA A 200 11.72 11.53 -30.68
CA ALA A 200 11.24 12.34 -31.79
C ALA A 200 11.38 13.84 -31.49
N ALA A 201 11.06 14.26 -30.26
CA ALA A 201 11.23 15.65 -29.82
C ALA A 201 12.70 16.09 -29.79
N VAL A 202 13.64 15.21 -29.44
CA VAL A 202 15.08 15.52 -29.40
C VAL A 202 15.73 15.40 -30.77
N GLY A 203 15.37 14.39 -31.55
CA GLY A 203 15.99 14.04 -32.84
C GLY A 203 15.37 14.73 -34.05
N GLY A 204 14.20 15.34 -33.93
CA GLY A 204 13.50 16.03 -35.03
C GLY A 204 12.92 15.10 -36.10
N HIS A 205 12.88 13.79 -35.84
CA HIS A 205 12.38 12.78 -36.78
C HIS A 205 11.45 11.80 -36.05
N GLU A 206 10.31 11.48 -36.66
CA GLU A 206 9.44 10.42 -36.16
C GLU A 206 10.15 9.06 -36.25
N ILE A 207 10.10 8.30 -35.16
CA ILE A 207 10.61 6.93 -35.13
C ILE A 207 9.47 5.99 -35.53
N PRO A 208 9.57 5.28 -36.66
CA PRO A 208 8.55 4.31 -37.06
C PRO A 208 8.53 3.12 -36.11
N ILE A 209 7.33 2.73 -35.67
CA ILE A 209 7.09 1.52 -34.89
C ILE A 209 6.85 0.37 -35.85
N TYR A 210 7.41 -0.81 -35.57
CA TYR A 210 7.23 -2.01 -36.37
C TYR A 210 6.53 -3.08 -35.55
N ARG A 211 5.66 -3.87 -36.20
CA ARG A 211 5.13 -5.12 -35.66
C ARG A 211 5.62 -6.28 -36.51
N GLN A 212 5.68 -7.45 -35.89
CA GLN A 212 5.92 -8.68 -36.63
C GLN A 212 4.59 -9.16 -37.25
N ASP A 213 4.60 -9.48 -38.54
CA ASP A 213 3.43 -10.05 -39.22
C ASP A 213 3.38 -11.59 -39.10
N GLU A 214 2.35 -12.21 -39.67
CA GLU A 214 2.15 -13.67 -39.65
C GLU A 214 3.28 -14.46 -40.34
N SER A 215 4.03 -13.81 -41.24
CA SER A 215 5.22 -14.36 -41.89
C SER A 215 6.51 -14.16 -41.10
N GLY A 216 6.46 -13.43 -39.98
CA GLY A 216 7.63 -13.12 -39.17
C GLY A 216 8.40 -11.88 -39.63
N GLU A 217 7.95 -11.17 -40.66
CA GLU A 217 8.59 -9.95 -41.15
C GLU A 217 8.19 -8.72 -40.31
N MET A 218 9.11 -7.77 -40.17
CA MET A 218 8.87 -6.53 -39.44
C MET A 218 8.23 -5.50 -40.38
N VAL A 219 6.94 -5.25 -40.20
CA VAL A 219 6.17 -4.27 -40.98
C VAL A 219 5.88 -3.02 -40.14
N PRO A 220 5.97 -1.81 -40.73
CA PRO A 220 5.70 -0.58 -40.01
C PRO A 220 4.21 -0.51 -39.63
N ILE A 221 3.95 -0.14 -38.39
CA ILE A 221 2.60 0.10 -37.88
C ILE A 221 2.11 1.44 -38.44
N PRO A 222 0.96 1.49 -39.13
CA PRO A 222 0.37 2.74 -39.61
C PRO A 222 0.15 3.76 -38.50
N VAL A 223 0.29 5.05 -38.80
CA VAL A 223 0.08 6.15 -37.83
C VAL A 223 -1.29 6.06 -37.15
N ILE A 224 -2.34 5.66 -37.89
CA ILE A 224 -3.69 5.51 -37.33
C ILE A 224 -3.75 4.41 -36.25
N GLU A 225 -3.08 3.28 -36.45
CA GLU A 225 -3.01 2.20 -35.46
C GLU A 225 -2.20 2.63 -34.23
N GLN A 226 -1.16 3.45 -34.42
CA GLN A 226 -0.39 4.02 -33.31
C GLN A 226 -1.23 4.99 -32.47
N ILE A 227 -2.03 5.86 -33.13
CA ILE A 227 -2.96 6.76 -32.43
C ILE A 227 -4.00 5.96 -31.64
N GLU A 228 -4.55 4.90 -32.24
CA GLU A 228 -5.51 4.03 -31.55
C GLU A 228 -4.89 3.33 -30.33
N GLN A 229 -3.64 2.85 -30.44
CA GLN A 229 -2.91 2.29 -29.31
C GLN A 229 -2.70 3.33 -28.21
N GLU A 230 -2.27 4.55 -28.55
CA GLU A 230 -2.07 5.64 -27.58
C GLU A 230 -3.37 6.00 -26.86
N ILE A 231 -4.49 6.17 -27.59
CA ILE A 231 -5.80 6.46 -26.99
C ILE A 231 -6.24 5.33 -26.05
N ASN A 232 -6.02 4.08 -26.44
CA ASN A 232 -6.38 2.94 -25.59
C ASN A 232 -5.52 2.86 -24.33
N GLU A 233 -4.23 3.20 -24.43
CA GLU A 233 -3.33 3.31 -23.29
C GLU A 233 -3.74 4.46 -22.36
N ASP A 234 -4.11 5.63 -22.90
CA ASP A 234 -4.61 6.77 -22.13
C ASP A 234 -5.85 6.40 -21.32
N VAL A 235 -6.85 5.77 -21.97
CA VAL A 235 -8.07 5.30 -21.30
C VAL A 235 -7.75 4.25 -20.22
N ALA A 236 -6.76 3.38 -20.46
CA ALA A 236 -6.33 2.40 -19.47
C ALA A 236 -5.65 3.08 -18.26
N ASN A 237 -4.84 4.10 -18.50
CA ASN A 237 -4.15 4.87 -17.46
C ASN A 237 -5.13 5.68 -16.62
N GLU A 238 -6.11 6.36 -17.24
CA GLU A 238 -7.20 7.07 -16.55
C GLU A 238 -7.99 6.12 -15.64
N ARG A 239 -8.33 4.93 -16.15
CA ARG A 239 -9.01 3.90 -15.33
C ARG A 239 -8.15 3.43 -14.17
N LEU A 240 -6.86 3.17 -14.44
CA LEU A 240 -5.90 2.75 -13.42
C LEU A 240 -5.80 3.77 -12.28
N THR A 241 -5.65 5.06 -12.61
CA THR A 241 -5.58 6.14 -11.62
C THR A 241 -6.90 6.35 -10.89
N ALA A 242 -8.04 6.18 -11.56
CA ALA A 242 -9.36 6.23 -10.93
C ALA A 242 -9.52 5.14 -9.86
N TYR A 243 -9.20 3.87 -10.18
CA TYR A 243 -9.24 2.78 -9.19
C TYR A 243 -8.26 2.99 -8.05
N PHE A 244 -7.05 3.46 -8.34
CA PHE A 244 -6.05 3.80 -7.34
C PHE A 244 -6.57 4.86 -6.35
N ASN A 245 -7.11 5.97 -6.86
CA ASN A 245 -7.67 7.03 -6.04
C ASN A 245 -8.91 6.55 -5.27
N ALA A 246 -9.73 5.70 -5.86
CA ALA A 246 -10.88 5.11 -5.19
C ALA A 246 -10.42 4.34 -3.94
N VAL A 247 -9.40 3.47 -4.06
CA VAL A 247 -8.83 2.72 -2.92
C VAL A 247 -8.37 3.66 -1.80
N LEU A 248 -7.64 4.72 -2.12
CA LEU A 248 -7.18 5.69 -1.12
C LEU A 248 -8.36 6.37 -0.40
N ASN A 249 -9.39 6.79 -1.15
CA ASN A 249 -10.60 7.37 -0.59
C ASN A 249 -11.37 6.38 0.30
N ALA A 250 -11.43 5.09 -0.06
CA ALA A 250 -12.04 4.08 0.79
C ALA A 250 -11.24 3.88 2.08
N GLY A 251 -9.90 3.89 2.02
CA GLY A 251 -9.06 3.86 3.20
C GLY A 251 -9.37 5.00 4.17
N GLN A 252 -9.51 6.24 3.67
CA GLN A 252 -9.88 7.40 4.48
C GLN A 252 -11.27 7.23 5.14
N ARG A 253 -12.26 6.78 4.37
CA ARG A 253 -13.61 6.52 4.90
C ARG A 253 -13.63 5.40 5.95
N LEU A 254 -12.80 4.37 5.78
CA LEU A 254 -12.70 3.30 6.78
C LEU A 254 -12.03 3.77 8.07
N ALA A 255 -11.02 4.64 7.98
CA ALA A 255 -10.43 5.25 9.17
C ALA A 255 -11.45 6.12 9.93
N GLU A 256 -12.25 6.91 9.22
CA GLU A 256 -13.36 7.67 9.80
C GLU A 256 -14.40 6.76 10.46
N LEU A 257 -14.80 5.68 9.76
CA LEU A 257 -15.72 4.68 10.30
C LEU A 257 -15.17 4.08 11.60
N HIS A 258 -13.95 3.53 11.57
CA HIS A 258 -13.30 2.92 12.72
C HIS A 258 -13.20 3.88 13.91
N ALA A 259 -12.85 5.15 13.67
CA ALA A 259 -12.74 6.16 14.73
C ALA A 259 -14.07 6.49 15.43
N THR A 260 -15.21 6.23 14.78
CA THR A 260 -16.55 6.50 15.34
C THR A 260 -17.23 5.27 15.94
N MET A 261 -16.71 4.07 15.66
CA MET A 261 -17.24 2.82 16.18
C MET A 261 -17.03 2.69 17.69
N GLN A 262 -18.03 2.13 18.38
CA GLN A 262 -17.84 1.69 19.77
C GLN A 262 -17.19 0.30 19.80
N PRO A 263 -16.47 -0.05 20.88
CA PRO A 263 -15.81 -1.36 20.96
C PRO A 263 -16.75 -2.57 20.83
N ASP A 264 -18.03 -2.40 21.17
CA ASP A 264 -19.10 -3.40 21.11
C ASP A 264 -19.93 -3.38 19.81
N ASP A 265 -19.55 -2.56 18.82
CA ASP A 265 -20.30 -2.39 17.56
C ASP A 265 -20.06 -3.54 16.56
N ALA A 266 -20.73 -4.67 16.78
CA ALA A 266 -20.68 -5.84 15.90
C ALA A 266 -21.03 -5.52 14.43
N THR A 267 -22.03 -4.65 14.20
CA THR A 267 -22.44 -4.30 12.82
C THR A 267 -21.36 -3.46 12.13
N GLY A 268 -20.71 -2.56 12.87
CA GLY A 268 -19.58 -1.79 12.36
C GLY A 268 -18.42 -2.68 11.93
N TYR A 269 -18.09 -3.75 12.69
CA TYR A 269 -17.04 -4.68 12.29
C TYR A 269 -17.39 -5.52 11.07
N GLU A 270 -18.67 -5.88 10.88
CA GLU A 270 -19.11 -6.59 9.67
C GLU A 270 -18.94 -5.70 8.45
N LEU A 271 -19.36 -4.43 8.54
CA LEU A 271 -19.19 -3.44 7.49
C LEU A 271 -17.70 -3.17 7.20
N LEU A 272 -16.87 -3.07 8.23
CA LEU A 272 -15.43 -2.88 8.09
C LEU A 272 -14.79 -4.07 7.34
N HIS A 273 -15.19 -5.29 7.69
CA HIS A 273 -14.71 -6.52 7.05
C HIS A 273 -15.13 -6.59 5.59
N GLU A 274 -16.38 -6.27 5.27
CA GLU A 274 -16.87 -6.20 3.89
C GLU A 274 -16.08 -5.17 3.08
N CYS A 275 -15.91 -3.96 3.61
CA CYS A 275 -15.19 -2.89 2.93
C CYS A 275 -13.71 -3.24 2.67
N LEU A 276 -13.01 -3.81 3.65
CA LEU A 276 -11.62 -4.26 3.49
C LEU A 276 -11.49 -5.34 2.42
N ASN A 277 -12.40 -6.32 2.39
CA ASN A 277 -12.43 -7.34 1.34
C ASN A 277 -12.74 -6.75 -0.04
N ASN A 278 -13.63 -5.75 -0.10
CA ASN A 278 -13.91 -5.04 -1.35
C ASN A 278 -12.69 -4.25 -1.84
N MET A 279 -11.89 -3.66 -0.95
CA MET A 279 -10.62 -3.02 -1.30
C MET A 279 -9.60 -4.05 -1.83
N LEU A 280 -9.41 -5.19 -1.14
CA LEU A 280 -8.51 -6.27 -1.58
C LEU A 280 -8.90 -6.82 -2.96
N ALA A 281 -10.20 -6.92 -3.23
CA ALA A 281 -10.74 -7.38 -4.49
C ALA A 281 -10.87 -6.27 -5.56
N VAL A 282 -10.58 -5.01 -5.21
CA VAL A 282 -10.77 -3.81 -6.05
C VAL A 282 -12.21 -3.73 -6.60
N ARG A 283 -13.19 -4.13 -5.77
CA ARG A 283 -14.63 -4.05 -6.07
C ARG A 283 -15.19 -2.72 -5.62
N MET A 284 -14.72 -1.67 -6.28
CA MET A 284 -15.04 -0.30 -5.93
C MET A 284 -15.65 0.39 -7.14
N GLU A 285 -16.70 1.18 -6.92
CA GLU A 285 -17.23 2.06 -7.96
C GLU A 285 -16.16 3.09 -8.31
N ALA A 286 -15.41 2.86 -9.38
CA ALA A 286 -14.47 3.85 -9.93
C ALA A 286 -15.20 5.06 -10.56
N TYR A 287 -16.51 4.89 -10.84
CA TYR A 287 -17.44 5.88 -11.35
C TYR A 287 -18.80 5.64 -10.66
N PRO A 288 -19.55 6.67 -10.22
CA PRO A 288 -20.98 6.48 -9.99
C PRO A 288 -21.61 6.00 -11.31
N PRO A 289 -22.65 5.16 -11.28
CA PRO A 289 -23.35 4.82 -12.51
C PRO A 289 -23.92 6.12 -13.08
N PHE A 290 -23.62 6.38 -14.35
CA PHE A 290 -24.07 7.49 -15.21
C PHE A 290 -23.25 8.80 -15.14
#